data_AF-A3WHF2-F1
#
_entry.id   AF-A3WHF2-F1
#
_cell.length_a   1.000
_cell.length_b   1.000
_cell.length_c   1.000
_cell.angle_alpha   90.00
_cell.angle_beta   90.00
_cell.angle_gamma   90.00
#
_symmetry.space_group_name_H-M   'P 1'
#
loop_
_entity.id
_entity.type
_entity.pdbx_description
1 polymer ?
#
loop_
_entity_poly.entity_id
_entity_poly.type
_entity_poly.pdbx_seq_one_letter_code
_entity_poly.pdbx_strand_id
1 'polypeptide(L)'
;MTKQNSKAVNRCLVAAVSSVLSALALLFLWKSDAINTTTAYILAIVPVSLMVFAFVKSLRGAARSGPAAQRYLTRIAITMAFYLITLFMAEHFLEDRGVTGPLAVLIALLPGLSFAGVIWIFGALIVEEKDEFYRLLYVRQGLIATGIAFTLAAVWGFLETYKIVESVAAFWWPTIWCVGIAIGAVANKIKYGTFGEIR
;
A
#
# COMPACT_ATOMS: atom_id res chain seq x y z
N MET A 1 27.90 -6.48 4.56
CA MET A 1 27.02 -6.54 3.36
C MET A 1 27.88 -6.63 2.10
N THR A 2 27.79 -7.73 1.34
CA THR A 2 28.61 -7.93 0.12
C THR A 2 28.08 -7.08 -1.06
N LYS A 3 28.98 -6.56 -1.90
CA LYS A 3 28.68 -5.71 -3.09
C LYS A 3 27.55 -6.24 -3.98
N GLN A 4 27.37 -7.56 -4.03
CA GLN A 4 26.36 -8.24 -4.84
C GLN A 4 24.93 -8.06 -4.29
N ASN A 5 24.77 -7.99 -2.96
CA ASN A 5 23.47 -7.80 -2.32
C ASN A 5 22.98 -6.35 -2.50
N SER A 6 23.88 -5.37 -2.44
CA SER A 6 23.58 -3.95 -2.72
C SER A 6 23.05 -3.72 -4.14
N LYS A 7 23.65 -4.35 -5.16
CA LYS A 7 23.17 -4.26 -6.55
C LYS A 7 21.77 -4.87 -6.72
N ALA A 8 21.45 -5.94 -6.01
CA ALA A 8 20.14 -6.59 -6.10
C ALA A 8 19.02 -5.75 -5.47
N VAL A 9 19.27 -5.16 -4.30
CA VAL A 9 18.35 -4.23 -3.61
C VAL A 9 18.09 -2.99 -4.47
N ASN A 10 19.15 -2.41 -5.06
CA ASN A 10 19.02 -1.23 -5.90
C ASN A 10 18.14 -1.48 -7.14
N ARG A 11 18.27 -2.65 -7.79
CA ARG A 11 17.38 -3.04 -8.90
C ARG A 11 15.91 -3.21 -8.48
N CYS A 12 15.67 -3.67 -7.26
CA CYS A 12 14.30 -3.83 -6.74
C CYS A 12 13.65 -2.47 -6.47
N LEU A 13 14.40 -1.57 -5.84
CA LEU A 13 13.97 -0.20 -5.57
C LEU A 13 13.68 0.54 -6.88
N VAL A 14 14.59 0.46 -7.87
CA VAL A 14 14.41 1.07 -9.19
C VAL A 14 13.15 0.52 -9.88
N ALA A 15 12.92 -0.80 -9.82
CA ALA A 15 11.71 -1.40 -10.39
C ALA A 15 10.42 -0.90 -9.71
N ALA A 16 10.40 -0.82 -8.38
CA ALA A 16 9.24 -0.31 -7.63
C ALA A 16 8.96 1.18 -7.90
N VAL A 17 10.02 2.01 -7.96
CA VAL A 17 9.87 3.43 -8.31
C VAL A 17 9.39 3.58 -9.75
N SER A 18 9.95 2.80 -10.68
CA SER A 18 9.57 2.81 -12.09
C SER A 18 8.13 2.35 -12.30
N SER A 19 7.64 1.35 -11.54
CA SER A 19 6.24 0.92 -11.63
C SER A 19 5.29 2.02 -11.19
N VAL A 20 5.59 2.73 -10.10
CA VAL A 20 4.73 3.84 -9.63
C VAL A 20 4.74 4.99 -10.63
N LEU A 21 5.91 5.42 -11.09
CA LEU A 21 6.03 6.52 -12.06
C LEU A 21 5.34 6.21 -13.39
N SER A 22 5.51 4.99 -13.90
CA SER A 22 4.84 4.57 -15.14
C SER A 22 3.32 4.44 -14.95
N ALA A 23 2.83 3.95 -13.81
CA ALA A 23 1.40 3.94 -13.51
C ALA A 23 0.82 5.36 -13.46
N LEU A 24 1.49 6.30 -12.78
CA LEU A 24 1.06 7.70 -12.70
C LEU A 24 1.07 8.38 -14.08
N ALA A 25 2.09 8.15 -14.89
CA ALA A 25 2.15 8.67 -16.25
C ALA A 25 1.01 8.14 -17.12
N LEU A 26 0.70 6.85 -17.04
CA LEU A 26 -0.43 6.26 -17.77
C LEU A 26 -1.77 6.81 -17.29
N LEU A 27 -1.95 6.98 -15.98
CA LEU A 27 -3.16 7.59 -15.43
C LEU A 27 -3.34 9.03 -15.94
N PHE A 28 -2.27 9.82 -16.00
CA PHE A 28 -2.30 11.18 -16.51
C PHE A 28 -2.64 11.23 -18.01
N LEU A 29 -2.02 10.35 -18.82
CA LEU A 29 -2.30 10.25 -20.25
C LEU A 29 -3.74 9.79 -20.52
N TRP A 30 -4.26 8.85 -19.74
CA TRP A 30 -5.63 8.38 -19.87
C TRP A 30 -6.64 9.46 -19.46
N LYS A 31 -6.37 10.21 -18.39
CA LYS A 31 -7.25 11.31 -17.94
C LYS A 31 -7.20 12.56 -18.82
N SER A 32 -6.18 12.72 -19.65
CA SER A 32 -6.06 13.82 -20.61
C SER A 32 -6.62 13.48 -21.99
N ASP A 33 -7.30 12.34 -22.14
CA ASP A 33 -7.82 11.81 -23.42
C ASP A 33 -6.75 11.63 -24.51
N ALA A 34 -5.46 11.62 -24.12
CA ALA A 34 -4.35 11.43 -25.05
C ALA A 34 -4.24 9.98 -25.55
N ILE A 35 -4.76 9.01 -24.79
CA ILE A 35 -4.74 7.58 -25.11
C ILE A 35 -6.12 6.94 -24.91
N ASN A 36 -6.48 6.01 -25.79
CA ASN A 36 -7.73 5.25 -25.68
C ASN A 36 -7.67 4.29 -24.47
N THR A 37 -8.81 4.04 -23.83
CA THR A 37 -9.01 3.11 -22.72
C THR A 37 -8.42 1.72 -22.98
N THR A 38 -8.63 1.14 -24.18
CA THR A 38 -8.04 -0.17 -24.51
C THR A 38 -6.52 -0.11 -24.52
N THR A 39 -5.93 0.95 -25.06
CA THR A 39 -4.49 1.17 -25.08
C THR A 39 -3.94 1.38 -23.67
N ALA A 40 -4.67 2.10 -22.82
CA ALA A 40 -4.30 2.31 -21.41
C ALA A 40 -4.21 0.97 -20.65
N TYR A 41 -5.16 0.07 -20.83
CA TYR A 41 -5.11 -1.27 -20.21
C TYR A 41 -3.93 -2.12 -20.69
N ILE A 42 -3.63 -2.10 -22.00
CA ILE A 42 -2.47 -2.82 -22.55
C ILE A 42 -1.16 -2.26 -21.95
N LEU A 43 -1.04 -0.94 -21.89
CA LEU A 43 0.15 -0.31 -21.32
C LEU A 43 0.27 -0.52 -19.81
N ALA A 44 -0.84 -0.68 -19.09
CA ALA A 44 -0.86 -0.97 -17.65
C ALA A 44 -0.18 -2.31 -17.29
N ILE A 45 0.02 -3.22 -18.24
CA ILE A 45 0.82 -4.43 -18.05
C ILE A 45 2.26 -4.08 -17.62
N VAL A 46 2.81 -2.98 -18.12
CA VAL A 46 4.19 -2.54 -17.79
C VAL A 46 4.36 -2.19 -16.31
N PRO A 47 3.62 -1.24 -15.71
CA PRO A 47 3.73 -0.96 -14.28
C PRO A 47 3.35 -2.17 -13.42
N VAL A 48 2.33 -2.93 -13.81
CA VAL A 48 1.90 -4.12 -13.04
C VAL A 48 3.01 -5.19 -13.02
N SER A 49 3.62 -5.50 -14.16
CA SER A 49 4.70 -6.49 -14.24
C SER A 49 5.94 -6.06 -13.45
N LEU A 50 6.31 -4.77 -13.51
CA LEU A 50 7.40 -4.21 -12.69
C LEU A 50 7.09 -4.29 -11.19
N MET A 51 5.85 -3.99 -10.79
CA MET A 51 5.41 -4.07 -9.40
C MET A 51 5.44 -5.51 -8.90
N VAL A 52 4.90 -6.46 -9.69
CA VAL A 52 4.94 -7.90 -9.37
C VAL A 52 6.39 -8.39 -9.27
N PHE A 53 7.27 -7.99 -10.19
CA PHE A 53 8.68 -8.32 -10.13
C PHE A 53 9.36 -7.81 -8.87
N ALA A 54 9.15 -6.53 -8.52
CA ALA A 54 9.68 -5.93 -7.30
C ALA A 54 9.15 -6.63 -6.05
N PHE A 55 7.85 -6.93 -6.02
CA PHE A 55 7.20 -7.60 -4.90
C PHE A 55 7.73 -9.03 -4.68
N VAL A 56 7.77 -9.85 -5.73
CA VAL A 56 8.30 -11.22 -5.67
C VAL A 56 9.75 -11.22 -5.19
N LYS A 57 10.56 -10.27 -5.67
CA LYS A 57 11.95 -10.14 -5.24
C LYS A 57 12.06 -9.69 -3.79
N SER A 58 11.19 -8.79 -3.34
CA SER A 58 11.12 -8.36 -1.94
C SER A 58 10.78 -9.54 -1.01
N LEU A 59 9.79 -10.36 -1.35
CA LEU A 59 9.45 -11.57 -0.60
C LEU A 59 10.62 -12.59 -0.57
N ARG A 60 11.32 -12.79 -1.69
CA ARG A 60 12.51 -13.66 -1.72
C ARG A 60 13.68 -13.10 -0.90
N GLY A 61 13.80 -11.78 -0.84
CA GLY A 61 14.79 -11.08 -0.01
C GLY A 61 14.47 -11.15 1.49
N ALA A 62 13.19 -11.17 1.85
CA ALA A 62 12.70 -11.31 3.22
C ALA A 62 13.33 -12.51 3.93
N ALA A 63 13.49 -13.63 3.22
CA ALA A 63 14.10 -14.85 3.73
C ALA A 63 15.54 -14.70 4.22
N ARG A 64 16.17 -13.57 3.94
CA ARG A 64 17.54 -13.24 4.35
C ARG A 64 17.60 -12.13 5.40
N SER A 65 16.47 -11.54 5.79
CA SER A 65 16.42 -10.30 6.58
C SER A 65 16.33 -10.58 8.08
N GLY A 66 15.54 -11.59 8.47
CA GLY A 66 15.35 -11.99 9.86
C GLY A 66 13.97 -12.62 10.06
N PRO A 67 13.71 -13.29 11.21
CA PRO A 67 12.42 -13.96 11.43
C PRO A 67 11.23 -12.99 11.50
N ALA A 68 11.42 -11.76 12.00
CA ALA A 68 10.37 -10.76 12.14
C ALA A 68 9.98 -10.18 10.76
N ALA A 69 10.95 -9.71 9.97
CA ALA A 69 10.73 -9.32 8.58
C ALA A 69 10.01 -10.38 7.74
N GLN A 70 10.38 -11.66 7.88
CA GLN A 70 9.72 -12.75 7.15
C GLN A 70 8.23 -12.87 7.52
N ARG A 71 7.91 -12.85 8.82
CA ARG A 71 6.52 -12.95 9.30
C ARG A 71 5.70 -11.75 8.82
N TYR A 72 6.24 -10.55 8.94
CA TYR A 72 5.60 -9.33 8.45
C TYR A 72 5.29 -9.42 6.96
N LEU A 73 6.30 -9.71 6.12
CA LEU A 73 6.14 -9.76 4.67
C LEU A 73 5.21 -10.89 4.21
N THR A 74 5.26 -12.04 4.88
CA THR A 74 4.34 -13.16 4.61
C THR A 74 2.90 -12.78 4.94
N ARG A 75 2.66 -12.16 6.11
CA ARG A 75 1.32 -11.70 6.51
C ARG A 75 0.81 -10.63 5.54
N ILE A 76 1.64 -9.65 5.17
CA ILE A 76 1.29 -8.63 4.16
C ILE A 76 0.93 -9.31 2.83
N ALA A 77 1.73 -10.26 2.35
CA ALA A 77 1.45 -10.95 1.09
C ALA A 77 0.12 -11.70 1.12
N ILE A 78 -0.19 -12.40 2.21
CA ILE A 78 -1.46 -13.11 2.40
C ILE A 78 -2.62 -12.10 2.43
N THR A 79 -2.48 -11.00 3.16
CA THR A 79 -3.52 -9.96 3.24
C THR A 79 -3.74 -9.25 1.91
N MET A 80 -2.69 -9.00 1.12
CA MET A 80 -2.82 -8.42 -0.22
C MET A 80 -3.46 -9.40 -1.21
N ALA A 81 -3.12 -10.70 -1.14
CA ALA A 81 -3.78 -11.72 -1.94
C ALA A 81 -5.28 -11.81 -1.59
N PHE A 82 -5.60 -11.80 -0.30
CA PHE A 82 -6.98 -11.78 0.19
C PHE A 82 -7.72 -10.52 -0.30
N TYR A 83 -7.10 -9.34 -0.22
CA TYR A 83 -7.64 -8.10 -0.75
C TYR A 83 -8.00 -8.21 -2.24
N LEU A 84 -7.06 -8.65 -3.08
CA LEU A 84 -7.29 -8.75 -4.52
C LEU A 84 -8.40 -9.76 -4.85
N ILE A 85 -8.36 -10.95 -4.24
CA ILE A 85 -9.37 -11.98 -4.47
C ILE A 85 -10.77 -11.48 -4.06
N THR A 86 -10.87 -10.84 -2.91
CA THR A 86 -12.16 -10.35 -2.40
C THR A 86 -12.66 -9.13 -3.18
N LEU A 87 -11.76 -8.28 -3.69
CA LEU A 87 -12.12 -7.17 -4.57
C LEU A 87 -12.69 -7.68 -5.89
N PHE A 88 -12.00 -8.59 -6.57
CA PHE A 88 -12.51 -9.22 -7.79
C PHE A 88 -13.83 -9.96 -7.56
N MET A 89 -13.96 -10.62 -6.41
CA MET A 89 -15.22 -11.26 -6.01
C MET A 89 -16.33 -10.20 -5.84
N ALA A 90 -16.04 -9.08 -5.18
CA ALA A 90 -17.03 -8.01 -4.99
C ALA A 90 -17.48 -7.43 -6.33
N GLU A 91 -16.55 -7.06 -7.22
CA GLU A 91 -16.86 -6.57 -8.56
C GLU A 91 -17.72 -7.59 -9.34
N HIS A 92 -17.30 -8.85 -9.41
CA HIS A 92 -18.03 -9.86 -10.17
C HIS A 92 -19.44 -10.15 -9.62
N PHE A 93 -19.60 -10.27 -8.30
CA PHE A 93 -20.89 -10.66 -7.72
C PHE A 93 -21.85 -9.47 -7.53
N LEU A 94 -21.36 -8.28 -7.20
CA LEU A 94 -22.22 -7.12 -6.98
C LEU A 94 -22.50 -6.38 -8.28
N GLU A 95 -21.50 -6.15 -9.13
CA GLU A 95 -21.69 -5.38 -10.38
C GLU A 95 -22.19 -6.26 -11.51
N ASP A 96 -21.55 -7.40 -11.81
CA ASP A 96 -21.97 -8.22 -12.96
C ASP A 96 -23.24 -9.03 -12.68
N ARG A 97 -23.39 -9.54 -11.45
CA ARG A 97 -24.50 -10.44 -11.09
C ARG A 97 -25.62 -9.80 -10.28
N GLY A 98 -25.46 -8.54 -9.87
CA GLY A 98 -26.50 -7.79 -9.16
C GLY A 98 -26.94 -8.43 -7.84
N VAL A 99 -26.05 -9.11 -7.11
CA VAL A 99 -26.40 -9.72 -5.81
C VAL A 99 -26.79 -8.62 -4.82
N THR A 100 -28.00 -8.70 -4.27
CA THR A 100 -28.54 -7.72 -3.30
C THR A 100 -28.82 -8.34 -1.93
N GLY A 101 -29.01 -7.49 -0.92
CA GLY A 101 -29.43 -7.90 0.43
C GLY A 101 -28.26 -8.24 1.36
N PRO A 102 -28.49 -9.05 2.41
CA PRO A 102 -27.47 -9.32 3.44
C PRO A 102 -26.17 -9.92 2.89
N LEU A 103 -26.27 -10.72 1.82
CA LEU A 103 -25.11 -11.33 1.16
C LEU A 103 -24.20 -10.27 0.50
N ALA A 104 -24.79 -9.23 -0.10
CA ALA A 104 -24.05 -8.13 -0.72
C ALA A 104 -23.23 -7.37 0.33
N VAL A 105 -23.80 -7.16 1.51
CA VAL A 105 -23.10 -6.53 2.65
C VAL A 105 -21.89 -7.37 3.06
N LEU A 106 -22.05 -8.69 3.21
CA LEU A 106 -20.94 -9.57 3.58
C LEU A 106 -19.82 -9.53 2.56
N ILE A 107 -20.14 -9.59 1.27
CA ILE A 107 -19.14 -9.54 0.19
C ILE A 107 -18.43 -8.18 0.16
N ALA A 108 -19.17 -7.08 0.26
CA ALA A 108 -18.60 -5.72 0.26
C ALA A 108 -17.68 -5.44 1.46
N LEU A 109 -17.87 -6.14 2.59
CA LEU A 109 -17.02 -6.00 3.77
C LEU A 109 -15.66 -6.68 3.61
N LEU A 110 -15.54 -7.72 2.78
CA LEU A 110 -14.32 -8.53 2.69
C LEU A 110 -13.08 -7.73 2.23
N PRO A 111 -13.14 -6.90 1.16
CA PRO A 111 -12.01 -6.05 0.80
C PRO A 111 -11.67 -5.05 1.91
N GLY A 112 -12.70 -4.49 2.57
CA GLY A 112 -12.55 -3.59 3.72
C GLY A 112 -11.77 -4.23 4.88
N LEU A 113 -12.05 -5.50 5.17
CA LEU A 113 -11.39 -6.27 6.22
C LEU A 113 -9.89 -6.45 5.97
N SER A 114 -9.47 -6.42 4.70
CA SER A 114 -8.05 -6.46 4.33
C SER A 114 -7.29 -5.25 4.88
N PHE A 115 -7.91 -4.06 4.87
CA PHE A 115 -7.28 -2.86 5.44
C PHE A 115 -7.09 -2.98 6.95
N ALA A 116 -8.07 -3.54 7.68
CA ALA A 116 -7.90 -3.86 9.09
C ALA A 116 -6.74 -4.83 9.32
N GLY A 117 -6.58 -5.83 8.42
CA GLY A 117 -5.43 -6.73 8.40
C GLY A 117 -4.09 -5.99 8.26
N VAL A 118 -3.99 -5.00 7.36
CA VAL A 118 -2.77 -4.20 7.18
C VAL A 118 -2.39 -3.45 8.46
N ILE A 119 -3.36 -2.81 9.12
CA ILE A 119 -3.13 -2.10 10.38
C ILE A 119 -2.69 -3.06 11.48
N TRP A 120 -3.35 -4.22 11.60
CA TRP A 120 -2.96 -5.28 12.54
C TRP A 120 -1.52 -5.76 12.30
N ILE A 121 -1.15 -6.00 11.04
CA ILE A 121 0.19 -6.48 10.69
C ILE A 121 1.26 -5.44 11.03
N PHE A 122 0.97 -4.15 10.84
CA PHE A 122 1.86 -3.08 11.27
C PHE A 122 1.99 -3.01 12.80
N GLY A 123 0.89 -3.18 13.55
CA GLY A 123 0.93 -3.30 15.00
C GLY A 123 1.74 -4.51 15.47
N ALA A 124 1.56 -5.67 14.82
CA ALA A 124 2.31 -6.88 15.11
C ALA A 124 3.80 -6.70 14.84
N LEU A 125 4.19 -5.93 13.81
CA LEU A 125 5.59 -5.58 13.54
C LEU A 125 6.21 -4.82 14.72
N ILE A 126 5.49 -3.85 15.29
CA ILE A 126 5.96 -3.06 16.45
C ILE A 126 6.17 -3.97 17.67
N VAL A 127 5.25 -4.91 17.92
CA VAL A 127 5.30 -5.81 19.08
C VAL A 127 6.38 -6.88 18.93
N GLU A 128 6.58 -7.40 17.72
CA GLU A 128 7.57 -8.44 17.44
C GLU A 128 9.01 -7.91 17.32
N GLU A 129 9.18 -6.60 17.14
CA GLU A 129 10.49 -5.95 17.05
C GLU A 129 11.21 -6.01 18.41
N LYS A 130 12.43 -6.57 18.38
CA LYS A 130 13.24 -6.77 19.60
C LYS A 130 14.11 -5.57 19.92
N ASP A 131 14.47 -4.80 18.90
CA ASP A 131 15.28 -3.60 19.04
C ASP A 131 14.38 -2.40 19.40
N GLU A 132 14.55 -1.87 20.61
CA GLU A 132 13.72 -0.78 21.12
C GLU A 132 13.83 0.50 20.28
N PHE A 133 14.99 0.73 19.66
CA PHE A 133 15.18 1.86 18.77
C PHE A 133 14.38 1.70 17.48
N TYR A 134 14.38 0.51 16.87
CA TYR A 134 13.55 0.24 15.69
C TYR A 134 12.06 0.26 16.00
N ARG A 135 11.66 -0.28 17.15
CA ARG A 135 10.28 -0.19 17.65
C ARG A 135 9.81 1.27 17.77
N LEU A 136 10.66 2.15 18.32
CA LEU A 136 10.39 3.59 18.37
C LEU A 136 10.22 4.20 16.97
N LEU A 137 11.06 3.82 16.00
CA LEU A 137 10.98 4.32 14.63
C LEU A 137 9.68 3.92 13.93
N TYR A 138 9.21 2.69 14.12
CA TYR A 138 7.93 2.22 13.57
C TYR A 138 6.74 2.94 14.20
N VAL A 139 6.73 3.10 15.53
CA VAL A 139 5.69 3.87 16.23
C VAL A 139 5.64 5.30 15.69
N ARG A 140 6.80 5.94 15.49
CA ARG A 140 6.88 7.29 14.93
C ARG A 140 6.37 7.35 13.49
N GLN A 141 6.67 6.37 12.65
CA GLN A 141 6.10 6.27 11.31
C GLN A 141 4.57 6.19 11.35
N GLY A 142 4.03 5.30 12.20
CA GLY A 142 2.60 5.12 12.39
C GLY A 142 1.91 6.40 12.87
N LEU A 143 2.49 7.12 13.83
CA LEU A 143 1.94 8.38 14.32
C LEU A 143 1.94 9.48 13.25
N ILE A 144 3.01 9.60 12.46
CA ILE A 144 3.06 10.55 11.33
C ILE A 144 2.00 10.19 10.29
N ALA A 145 1.88 8.91 9.94
CA ALA A 145 0.90 8.42 8.99
C ALA A 145 -0.54 8.68 9.44
N THR A 146 -0.84 8.41 10.71
CA THR A 146 -2.16 8.66 11.30
C THR A 146 -2.46 10.15 11.34
N GLY A 147 -1.49 10.99 11.73
CA GLY A 147 -1.65 12.45 11.70
C GLY A 147 -2.01 12.96 10.30
N ILE A 148 -1.26 12.54 9.28
CA ILE A 148 -1.53 12.90 7.88
C ILE A 148 -2.93 12.44 7.45
N ALA A 149 -3.23 11.15 7.64
CA ALA A 149 -4.49 10.58 7.18
C ALA A 149 -5.70 11.22 7.87
N PHE A 150 -5.65 11.42 9.19
CA PHE A 150 -6.78 11.98 9.95
C PHE A 150 -6.97 13.47 9.70
N THR A 151 -5.88 14.25 9.60
CA THR A 151 -6.01 15.67 9.27
C THR A 151 -6.57 15.85 7.87
N LEU A 152 -6.08 15.09 6.88
CA LEU A 152 -6.62 15.15 5.51
C LEU A 152 -8.06 14.68 5.45
N ALA A 153 -8.42 13.59 6.14
CA ALA A 153 -9.79 13.09 6.20
C ALA A 153 -10.75 14.10 6.82
N ALA A 154 -10.35 14.74 7.93
CA ALA A 154 -11.15 15.76 8.60
C ALA A 154 -11.36 16.99 7.70
N VAL A 155 -10.27 17.53 7.12
CA VAL A 155 -10.34 18.68 6.22
C VAL A 155 -11.23 18.36 5.03
N TRP A 156 -11.02 17.23 4.37
CA TRP A 156 -11.81 16.83 3.20
C TRP A 156 -13.28 16.60 3.57
N GLY A 157 -13.56 15.93 4.68
CA GLY A 157 -14.93 15.70 5.18
C GLY A 157 -15.68 17.00 5.46
N PHE A 158 -15.01 18.04 5.99
CA PHE A 158 -15.62 19.37 6.12
C PHE A 158 -15.90 20.00 4.76
N LEU A 159 -14.96 19.93 3.82
CA LEU A 159 -15.17 20.49 2.47
C LEU A 159 -16.33 19.79 1.74
N GLU A 160 -16.47 18.46 1.90
CA GLU A 160 -17.64 17.71 1.39
C GLU A 160 -18.95 18.16 2.07
N THR A 161 -18.93 18.35 3.39
CA THR A 161 -20.11 18.80 4.16
C THR A 161 -20.62 20.15 3.67
N TYR A 162 -19.71 21.07 3.30
CA TYR A 162 -20.04 22.38 2.75
C TYR A 162 -20.21 22.39 1.22
N LYS A 163 -20.20 21.21 0.57
CA LYS A 163 -20.35 21.05 -0.89
C LYS A 163 -19.31 21.82 -1.71
N ILE A 164 -18.09 21.98 -1.19
CA ILE A 164 -16.98 22.66 -1.86
C ILE A 164 -16.26 21.70 -2.81
N VAL A 165 -16.19 20.42 -2.48
CA VAL A 165 -15.59 19.34 -3.29
C VAL A 165 -16.52 18.15 -3.39
N GLU A 166 -16.26 17.30 -4.38
CA GLU A 166 -16.93 16.03 -4.59
C GLU A 166 -16.58 15.00 -3.51
N SER A 167 -17.51 14.08 -3.26
CA SER A 167 -17.29 13.02 -2.29
C SER A 167 -16.25 12.01 -2.75
N VAL A 168 -15.28 11.73 -1.88
CA VAL A 168 -14.23 10.73 -2.11
C VAL A 168 -14.59 9.44 -1.40
N ALA A 169 -14.35 8.32 -2.08
CA ALA A 169 -14.57 7.01 -1.49
C ALA A 169 -13.65 6.78 -0.28
N ALA A 170 -14.23 6.40 0.86
CA ALA A 170 -13.54 6.34 2.15
C ALA A 170 -12.34 5.38 2.18
N PHE A 171 -12.26 4.40 1.27
CA PHE A 171 -11.12 3.49 1.17
C PHE A 171 -9.81 4.17 0.77
N TRP A 172 -9.84 5.43 0.31
CA TRP A 172 -8.63 6.21 0.05
C TRP A 172 -7.87 6.62 1.31
N TRP A 173 -8.54 6.75 2.46
CA TRP A 173 -7.88 7.17 3.71
C TRP A 173 -6.82 6.16 4.21
N PRO A 174 -7.08 4.84 4.26
CA PRO A 174 -6.05 3.84 4.50
C PRO A 174 -4.88 3.88 3.49
N THR A 175 -5.16 4.15 2.22
CA THR A 175 -4.12 4.27 1.19
C THR A 175 -3.22 5.48 1.45
N ILE A 176 -3.80 6.62 1.81
CA ILE A 176 -3.08 7.82 2.24
C ILE A 176 -2.25 7.54 3.49
N TRP A 177 -2.79 6.76 4.43
CA TRP A 177 -2.04 6.32 5.61
C TRP A 177 -0.78 5.52 5.24
N CYS A 178 -0.87 4.58 4.29
CA CYS A 178 0.29 3.84 3.78
C CYS A 178 1.36 4.77 3.19
N VAL A 179 0.96 5.83 2.46
CA VAL A 179 1.89 6.86 1.97
C VAL A 179 2.51 7.63 3.16
N GLY A 180 1.71 7.93 4.17
CA GLY A 180 2.15 8.55 5.42
C GLY A 180 3.24 7.76 6.15
N ILE A 181 3.23 6.42 6.08
CA ILE A 181 4.30 5.58 6.65
C ILE A 181 5.63 5.84 5.93
N ALA A 182 5.61 5.97 4.60
CA ALA A 182 6.80 6.30 3.81
C ALA A 182 7.32 7.71 4.15
N ILE A 183 6.43 8.68 4.32
CA ILE A 183 6.79 10.04 4.79
C ILE A 183 7.43 9.95 6.19
N GLY A 184 6.85 9.15 7.08
CA GLY A 184 7.41 8.87 8.40
C GLY A 184 8.81 8.26 8.34
N ALA A 185 9.05 7.37 7.38
CA ALA A 185 10.37 6.76 7.17
C ALA A 185 11.40 7.78 6.71
N VAL A 186 11.02 8.72 5.82
CA VAL A 186 11.88 9.84 5.40
C VAL A 186 12.16 10.77 6.59
N ALA A 187 11.15 11.10 7.39
CA ALA A 187 11.33 11.90 8.60
C ALA A 187 12.29 11.24 9.61
N ASN A 188 12.23 9.91 9.73
CA ASN A 188 13.17 9.13 10.52
C ASN A 188 14.59 9.19 9.93
N LYS A 189 14.74 9.11 8.61
CA LYS A 189 16.04 9.22 7.94
C LYS A 189 16.71 10.57 8.21
N ILE A 190 15.95 11.64 8.14
CA ILE A 190 16.44 13.01 8.37
C ILE A 190 16.89 13.16 9.84
N LYS A 191 16.12 12.64 10.80
CA LYS A 191 16.39 12.86 12.22
C LYS A 191 17.40 11.87 12.83
N TYR A 192 17.34 10.61 12.42
CA TYR A 192 18.06 9.49 13.05
C TYR A 192 19.03 8.77 12.10
N GLY A 193 19.16 9.23 10.85
CA GLY A 193 20.09 8.65 9.88
C GLY A 193 19.66 7.32 9.26
N THR A 194 18.50 6.77 9.65
CA THR A 194 17.94 5.51 9.14
C THR A 194 16.45 5.63 8.82
N PHE A 195 15.98 4.91 7.81
CA PHE A 195 14.56 4.93 7.43
C PHE A 195 13.66 4.19 8.44
N GLY A 196 14.24 3.36 9.31
CA GLY A 196 13.47 2.35 10.05
C GLY A 196 13.11 1.20 9.12
N GLU A 197 14.11 0.63 8.47
CA GLU A 197 13.96 -0.52 7.59
C GLU A 197 13.60 -1.77 8.41
N ILE A 198 12.68 -2.58 7.90
CA ILE A 198 12.23 -3.81 8.54
C ILE A 198 13.38 -4.82 8.57
N ARG A 199 13.63 -5.41 9.74
CA ARG A 199 14.71 -6.37 9.99
C ARG A 199 14.16 -7.77 10.32
#